data_AF-A0A5M8RQI4-F1
#
_entry.id   AF-A0A5M8RQI4-F1
#
_cell.length_a   1.000
_cell.length_b   1.000
_cell.length_c   1.000
_cell.angle_alpha   90.00
_cell.angle_beta   90.00
_cell.angle_gamma   90.00
#
_symmetry.space_group_name_H-M   'P 1'
#
loop_
_entity.id
_entity.type
_entity.pdbx_description
1 polymer ?
#
loop_
_entity_poly.entity_id
_entity_poly.type
_entity_poly.pdbx_seq_one_letter_code
_entity_poly.pdbx_strand_id
1 'polypeptide(L)'
;MRIDGLDEFIQALDEAIDGGLQNQYQLWLEAMGFEFLDTVETRRLLNSFQKGDADNIFSTSAGNLTLDVGTNLEYASFVNDGHFTIDPSKNQDRRWVPGRWIGDRFQYDPNAETGMLLKFQWVDGSGYWDSALAIFERMFERSLDRKLQEWLDEF
;
A
#
# COMPACT_ATOMS: atom_id res chain seq x y z
N MET A 1 -4.50 0.16 9.18
CA MET A 1 -4.18 -0.80 10.26
C MET A 1 -4.56 -0.15 11.58
N ARG A 2 -5.30 -0.82 12.46
CA ARG A 2 -5.63 -0.32 13.80
C ARG A 2 -4.87 -1.21 14.79
N ILE A 3 -3.99 -0.61 15.61
CA ILE A 3 -3.32 -1.33 16.68
C ILE A 3 -4.20 -1.16 17.91
N ASP A 4 -4.99 -2.18 18.21
CA ASP A 4 -5.94 -2.14 19.32
C ASP A 4 -5.19 -1.88 20.65
N GLY A 5 -5.62 -0.86 21.40
CA GLY A 5 -5.04 -0.48 22.69
C GLY A 5 -3.82 0.45 22.64
N LEU A 6 -3.30 0.80 21.45
CA LEU A 6 -2.14 1.71 21.33
C LEU A 6 -2.47 3.12 21.83
N ASP A 7 -3.64 3.64 21.47
CA ASP A 7 -4.08 4.99 21.86
C ASP A 7 -4.22 5.11 23.39
N GLU A 8 -4.81 4.08 24.02
CA GLU A 8 -5.02 4.01 25.48
C GLU A 8 -3.69 3.87 26.22
N PHE A 9 -2.77 3.05 25.69
CA PHE A 9 -1.43 2.89 26.26
C PHE A 9 -0.62 4.19 26.20
N ILE A 10 -0.66 4.90 25.06
CA ILE A 10 0.11 6.13 24.88
C ILE A 10 -0.48 7.29 25.64
N GLN A 11 -1.80 7.35 25.77
CA GLN A 11 -2.45 8.31 26.65
C GLN A 11 -2.05 8.09 28.12
N ALA A 12 -2.00 6.85 28.60
CA ALA A 12 -1.53 6.54 29.95
C ALA A 12 -0.05 6.91 30.16
N LEU A 13 0.78 6.76 29.12
CA LEU A 13 2.21 7.07 29.15
C LEU A 13 2.47 8.59 29.12
N ASP A 14 1.68 9.35 28.37
CA ASP A 14 1.68 10.82 28.35
C ASP A 14 1.21 11.41 29.70
N GLU A 15 0.17 10.81 30.30
CA GLU A 15 -0.28 11.17 31.66
C GLU A 15 0.79 10.88 32.73
N ALA A 16 1.54 9.78 32.58
CA ALA A 16 2.62 9.43 33.50
C ALA A 16 3.82 10.40 33.42
N ILE A 17 3.96 11.14 32.32
CA ILE A 17 5.10 12.03 32.02
C ILE A 17 4.63 13.51 31.97
N ASP A 18 3.55 13.83 32.71
CA ASP A 18 3.00 15.19 32.86
C ASP A 18 2.72 15.92 31.52
N GLY A 19 2.31 15.18 30.48
CA GLY A 19 1.93 15.74 29.17
C GLY A 19 3.11 16.15 28.28
N GLY A 20 4.32 15.70 28.59
CA GLY A 20 5.54 16.01 27.82
C GLY A 20 5.65 15.30 26.46
N LEU A 21 4.79 14.31 26.18
CA LEU A 21 4.98 13.36 25.08
C LEU A 21 4.12 13.59 23.86
N GLN A 22 2.95 14.21 23.99
CA GLN A 22 1.99 14.36 22.90
C GLN A 22 2.59 14.88 21.59
N ASN A 23 3.41 15.93 21.65
CA ASN A 23 4.03 16.50 20.45
C ASN A 23 5.09 15.58 19.84
N GLN A 24 5.91 14.90 20.67
CA GLN A 24 6.94 13.99 20.19
C GLN A 24 6.36 12.71 19.58
N TYR A 25 5.28 12.19 20.17
CA TYR A 25 4.57 11.03 19.67
C TYR A 25 3.97 11.27 18.29
N GLN A 26 3.29 12.42 18.10
CA GLN A 26 2.72 12.78 16.80
C GLN A 26 3.80 12.92 15.72
N LEU A 27 4.93 13.58 16.03
CA LEU A 27 6.07 13.71 15.12
C LEU A 27 6.69 12.35 14.76
N TRP A 28 6.82 11.44 15.73
CA TRP A 28 7.34 10.10 15.48
C TRP A 28 6.42 9.27 14.60
N LEU A 29 5.11 9.29 14.85
CA LEU A 29 4.13 8.60 14.01
C LEU A 29 4.13 9.14 12.58
N GLU A 30 4.22 10.46 12.41
CA GLU A 30 4.33 11.07 11.09
C GLU A 30 5.60 10.57 10.37
N ALA A 31 6.74 10.53 11.06
CA ALA A 31 7.99 9.98 10.53
C ALA A 31 7.87 8.49 10.13
N MET A 32 7.17 7.68 10.94
CA MET A 32 6.89 6.28 10.59
C MET A 32 6.02 6.14 9.34
N GLY A 33 5.06 7.05 9.14
CA GLY A 33 4.28 7.12 7.90
C GLY A 33 5.14 7.41 6.67
N PHE A 34 6.19 8.23 6.81
CA PHE A 34 7.16 8.47 5.75
C PHE A 34 8.10 7.26 5.51
N GLU A 35 8.56 6.58 6.56
CA GLU A 35 9.37 5.35 6.39
C GLU A 35 8.59 4.21 5.72
N PHE A 36 7.28 4.12 5.97
CA PHE A 36 6.40 3.20 5.24
C PHE A 36 6.42 3.49 3.73
N LEU A 37 6.29 4.76 3.38
CA LEU A 37 6.26 5.23 2.00
C LEU A 37 7.55 4.86 1.25
N ASP A 38 8.71 5.10 1.85
CA ASP A 38 10.01 4.75 1.27
C ASP A 38 10.14 3.23 1.07
N THR A 39 9.63 2.44 2.03
CA THR A 39 9.65 0.97 1.94
C THR A 39 8.81 0.45 0.79
N VAL A 40 7.64 1.07 0.59
CA VAL A 40 6.74 0.81 -0.54
C VAL A 40 7.49 1.15 -1.84
N GLU A 41 8.01 2.37 -1.98
CA GLU A 41 8.67 2.89 -3.19
C GLU A 41 9.82 2.01 -3.74
N THR A 42 10.59 1.33 -2.89
CA THR A 42 11.71 0.48 -3.33
C THR A 42 11.31 -0.75 -4.16
N ARG A 43 10.01 -1.11 -4.23
CA ARG A 43 9.51 -2.30 -4.92
C ARG A 43 8.68 -1.98 -6.18
N ARG A 44 9.33 -1.37 -7.18
CA ARG A 44 9.13 -1.42 -8.66
C ARG A 44 7.73 -1.52 -9.33
N LEU A 45 6.61 -1.21 -8.69
CA LEU A 45 5.31 -1.07 -9.40
C LEU A 45 4.48 0.16 -8.97
N LEU A 46 5.11 1.16 -8.35
CA LEU A 46 4.44 2.11 -7.47
C LEU A 46 4.68 3.58 -7.80
N ASN A 47 4.71 3.94 -9.08
CA ASN A 47 4.53 5.36 -9.41
C ASN A 47 3.15 5.86 -8.92
N SER A 48 2.19 4.95 -8.74
CA SER A 48 0.87 5.24 -8.18
C SER A 48 0.80 5.19 -6.64
N PHE A 49 1.92 5.30 -5.93
CA PHE A 49 1.93 5.43 -4.46
C PHE A 49 2.96 6.44 -3.95
N GLN A 50 3.38 7.38 -4.79
CA GLN A 50 4.18 8.55 -4.38
C GLN A 50 3.31 9.64 -3.76
N LYS A 51 3.72 10.18 -2.61
CA LYS A 51 3.02 11.32 -1.98
C LYS A 51 2.94 12.51 -2.94
N GLY A 52 1.73 12.93 -3.27
CA GLY A 52 1.47 14.09 -4.14
C GLY A 52 1.18 13.77 -5.62
N ASP A 53 1.18 12.49 -6.02
CA ASP A 53 0.63 12.12 -7.34
C ASP A 53 -0.90 12.26 -7.33
N ALA A 54 -1.47 12.65 -8.47
CA ALA A 54 -2.90 12.87 -8.64
C ALA A 54 -3.73 11.59 -8.50
N ASP A 55 -3.13 10.45 -8.82
CA ASP A 55 -3.80 9.16 -8.79
C ASP A 55 -3.65 8.44 -7.44
N ASN A 56 -3.13 9.13 -6.41
CA ASN A 56 -2.85 8.52 -5.11
C ASN A 56 -3.74 9.09 -4.02
N ILE A 57 -4.17 8.22 -3.11
CA ILE A 57 -4.92 8.61 -1.93
C ILE A 57 -3.94 8.69 -0.76
N PHE A 58 -3.77 9.90 -0.23
CA PHE A 58 -3.02 10.17 0.98
C PHE A 58 -3.88 10.95 1.96
N SER A 59 -4.21 10.35 3.09
CA SER A 59 -4.84 11.03 4.22
C SER A 59 -3.95 10.84 5.46
N THR A 60 -3.86 11.84 6.33
CA THR A 60 -3.20 11.74 7.64
C THR A 60 -4.04 12.51 8.65
N SER A 61 -4.19 12.03 9.89
CA SER A 61 -4.78 12.82 10.98
C SER A 61 -3.98 12.65 12.27
N ALA A 62 -3.78 13.68 13.09
CA ALA A 62 -3.13 13.61 14.41
C ALA A 62 -4.16 13.33 15.54
N GLY A 63 -3.95 12.39 16.48
CA GLY A 63 -4.91 12.02 17.56
C GLY A 63 -5.63 10.69 17.29
N ASN A 64 -6.93 10.71 16.95
CA ASN A 64 -7.64 9.60 16.29
C ASN A 64 -7.03 9.34 14.89
N LEU A 65 -5.79 8.87 14.87
CA LEU A 65 -4.84 8.97 13.76
C LEU A 65 -5.13 7.93 12.68
N THR A 66 -5.52 8.34 11.48
CA THR A 66 -5.61 7.45 10.32
C THR A 66 -4.66 7.92 9.23
N LEU A 67 -3.75 7.03 8.80
CA LEU A 67 -2.96 7.18 7.58
C LEU A 67 -3.56 6.27 6.51
N ASP A 68 -4.26 6.85 5.53
CA ASP A 68 -4.73 6.10 4.36
C ASP A 68 -3.71 6.23 3.23
N VAL A 69 -3.26 5.08 2.71
CA VAL A 69 -2.40 4.98 1.54
C VAL A 69 -3.12 4.13 0.50
N GLY A 70 -3.33 4.66 -0.69
CA GLY A 70 -4.06 3.98 -1.75
C GLY A 70 -3.80 4.56 -3.13
N THR A 71 -4.42 3.95 -4.14
CA THR A 71 -4.39 4.42 -5.53
C THR A 71 -5.80 4.46 -6.09
N ASN A 72 -6.07 5.45 -6.94
CA ASN A 72 -7.28 5.60 -7.72
C ASN A 72 -7.22 4.81 -9.04
N LEU A 73 -6.10 4.14 -9.35
CA LEU A 73 -5.94 3.37 -10.56
C LEU A 73 -6.65 2.03 -10.44
N GLU A 74 -7.76 1.89 -11.18
CA GLU A 74 -8.56 0.67 -11.21
C GLU A 74 -7.72 -0.59 -11.51
N TYR A 75 -6.74 -0.47 -12.42
CA TYR A 75 -5.89 -1.60 -12.82
C TYR A 75 -4.93 -2.07 -11.72
N ALA A 76 -4.67 -1.27 -10.69
CA ALA A 76 -3.78 -1.67 -9.60
C ALA A 76 -4.36 -2.83 -8.78
N SER A 77 -5.69 -2.86 -8.61
CA SER A 77 -6.37 -3.99 -7.96
C SER A 77 -6.13 -5.31 -8.70
N PHE A 78 -6.22 -5.31 -10.03
CA PHE A 78 -5.99 -6.50 -10.85
C PHE A 78 -4.56 -7.05 -10.78
N VAL A 79 -3.58 -6.17 -10.53
CA VAL A 79 -2.17 -6.56 -10.35
C VAL A 79 -1.90 -7.05 -8.92
N ASN A 80 -2.59 -6.50 -7.93
CA ASN A 80 -2.44 -6.90 -6.54
C ASN A 80 -3.20 -8.19 -6.20
N ASP A 81 -4.50 -8.21 -6.47
CA ASP A 81 -5.44 -9.26 -6.05
C ASP A 81 -5.53 -10.39 -7.07
N GLY A 82 -5.20 -10.07 -8.32
CA GLY A 82 -5.41 -10.94 -9.47
C GLY A 82 -6.72 -10.61 -10.17
N HIS A 83 -6.91 -11.23 -11.33
CA HIS A 83 -8.10 -11.00 -12.14
C HIS A 83 -8.34 -12.15 -13.12
N PHE A 84 -9.58 -12.27 -13.59
CA PHE A 84 -9.86 -13.11 -14.74
C PHE A 84 -9.46 -12.38 -16.02
N THR A 85 -8.82 -13.10 -16.94
CA THR A 85 -8.46 -12.59 -18.28
C THR A 85 -9.68 -12.17 -19.11
N ILE A 86 -10.87 -12.59 -18.72
CA ILE A 86 -12.17 -12.29 -19.32
C ILE A 86 -13.16 -12.09 -18.19
N ASP A 87 -14.01 -11.08 -18.31
CA ASP A 87 -15.11 -10.82 -17.37
C ASP A 87 -16.03 -12.05 -17.24
N PRO A 88 -16.12 -12.67 -16.05
CA PRO A 88 -16.94 -13.86 -15.82
C PRO A 88 -18.43 -13.66 -16.16
N SER A 89 -18.94 -12.43 -16.08
CA SER A 89 -20.34 -12.12 -16.40
C SER A 89 -20.66 -12.26 -17.90
N LYS A 90 -19.64 -12.24 -18.76
CA LYS A 90 -19.81 -12.31 -20.23
C LYS A 90 -20.05 -13.73 -20.74
N ASN A 91 -19.94 -14.74 -19.89
CA ASN A 91 -20.12 -16.16 -20.24
C ASN A 91 -19.33 -16.57 -21.51
N GLN A 92 -18.09 -16.10 -21.62
CA GLN A 92 -17.18 -16.37 -22.74
C GLN A 92 -15.97 -17.15 -22.23
N ASP A 93 -15.60 -18.23 -22.94
CA ASP A 93 -14.42 -19.05 -22.62
C ASP A 93 -13.12 -18.50 -23.24
N ARG A 94 -13.23 -17.54 -24.17
CA ARG A 94 -12.11 -16.92 -24.88
C ARG A 94 -12.47 -15.52 -25.41
N ARG A 95 -11.47 -14.63 -25.52
CA ARG A 95 -11.59 -13.33 -26.19
C ARG A 95 -10.38 -13.04 -27.07
N TRP A 96 -10.60 -12.33 -28.16
CA TRP A 96 -9.51 -11.80 -28.98
C TRP A 96 -9.06 -10.45 -28.44
N VAL A 97 -7.75 -10.26 -28.30
CA VAL A 97 -7.14 -8.97 -27.96
C VAL A 97 -6.34 -8.50 -29.16
N PRO A 98 -6.71 -7.38 -29.80
CA PRO A 98 -5.99 -6.88 -30.97
C PRO A 98 -4.61 -6.34 -30.55
N GLY A 99 -3.60 -6.61 -31.36
CA GLY A 99 -2.23 -6.20 -31.07
C GLY A 99 -1.18 -6.92 -31.90
N ARG A 100 0.09 -6.69 -31.56
CA ARG A 100 1.26 -7.20 -32.28
C ARG A 100 2.30 -7.71 -31.30
N TRP A 101 3.02 -8.76 -31.66
CA TRP A 101 4.18 -9.23 -30.90
C TRP A 101 5.43 -8.48 -31.36
N ILE A 102 6.15 -7.88 -30.40
CA ILE A 102 7.44 -7.25 -30.60
C ILE A 102 8.45 -8.04 -29.77
N GLY A 103 9.17 -8.95 -30.43
CA GLY A 103 10.01 -9.93 -29.74
C GLY A 103 9.18 -10.85 -28.87
N ASP A 104 9.45 -10.86 -27.57
CA ASP A 104 8.75 -11.63 -26.53
C ASP A 104 7.59 -10.87 -25.87
N ARG A 105 7.36 -9.61 -26.24
CA ARG A 105 6.32 -8.76 -25.64
C ARG A 105 5.14 -8.56 -26.56
N PHE A 106 3.94 -8.78 -26.03
CA PHE A 106 2.70 -8.38 -26.71
C PHE A 106 2.45 -6.87 -26.50
N GLN A 107 2.28 -6.12 -27.59
CA GLN A 107 1.87 -4.73 -27.57
C GLN A 107 0.40 -4.63 -28.04
N TYR A 108 -0.43 -4.05 -27.18
CA TYR A 108 -1.81 -3.74 -27.54
C TYR A 108 -1.86 -2.65 -28.62
N ASP A 109 -2.59 -2.93 -29.70
CA ASP A 109 -2.88 -1.99 -30.79
C ASP A 109 -4.32 -2.25 -31.25
N PRO A 110 -5.29 -1.37 -30.92
CA PRO A 110 -6.70 -1.59 -31.22
C PRO A 110 -6.99 -1.63 -32.73
N ASN A 111 -6.09 -1.10 -33.56
CA ASN A 111 -6.23 -1.07 -35.02
C ASN A 111 -5.47 -2.21 -35.71
N ALA A 112 -4.83 -3.11 -34.95
CA ALA A 112 -4.14 -4.25 -35.53
C ALA A 112 -5.13 -5.30 -36.05
N GLU A 113 -4.88 -5.81 -37.25
CA GLU A 113 -5.60 -6.97 -37.81
C GLU A 113 -5.18 -8.29 -37.13
N THR A 114 -4.04 -8.29 -36.44
CA THR A 114 -3.52 -9.41 -35.66
C THR A 114 -3.82 -9.25 -34.17
N GLY A 115 -3.47 -10.26 -33.38
CA GLY A 115 -3.70 -10.20 -31.94
C GLY A 115 -3.34 -11.48 -31.21
N MET A 116 -3.87 -11.59 -30.00
CA MET A 116 -3.72 -12.73 -29.12
C MET A 116 -5.10 -13.24 -28.69
N LEU A 117 -5.29 -14.56 -28.78
CA LEU A 117 -6.45 -15.20 -28.17
C LEU A 117 -6.17 -15.44 -26.69
N LEU A 118 -6.91 -14.76 -25.82
CA LEU A 118 -6.91 -15.04 -24.39
C LEU A 118 -7.98 -16.08 -24.09
N LYS A 119 -7.62 -17.10 -23.31
CA LYS A 119 -8.58 -18.06 -22.72
C LYS A 119 -9.03 -17.55 -21.36
N PHE A 120 -10.25 -17.90 -20.97
CA PHE A 120 -10.76 -17.66 -19.61
C PHE A 120 -9.86 -18.38 -18.60
N GLN A 121 -9.14 -17.61 -17.81
CA GLN A 121 -8.29 -18.11 -16.73
C GLN A 121 -8.14 -17.03 -15.67
N TRP A 122 -7.87 -17.47 -14.45
CA TRP A 122 -7.42 -16.59 -13.39
C TRP A 122 -5.94 -16.28 -13.57
N VAL A 123 -5.57 -15.02 -13.39
CA VAL A 123 -4.18 -14.56 -13.29
C VAL A 123 -3.96 -14.16 -11.85
N ASP A 124 -2.99 -14.82 -11.20
CA ASP A 124 -2.67 -14.55 -9.82
C ASP A 124 -2.15 -13.12 -9.64
N GLY A 125 -2.66 -12.47 -8.60
CA GLY A 125 -2.13 -11.20 -8.13
C GLY A 125 -0.78 -11.39 -7.46
N SER A 126 -0.03 -10.31 -7.38
CA SER A 126 1.27 -10.30 -6.72
C SER A 126 1.19 -10.29 -5.19
N GLY A 127 0.03 -9.99 -4.59
CA GLY A 127 -0.11 -9.84 -3.13
C GLY A 127 0.84 -8.77 -2.58
N TYR A 128 1.12 -7.74 -3.38
CA TYR A 128 2.10 -6.71 -3.08
C TYR A 128 1.75 -5.98 -1.78
N TRP A 129 0.47 -5.63 -1.62
CA TRP A 129 -0.01 -4.90 -0.45
C TRP A 129 0.20 -5.66 0.85
N ASP A 130 -0.17 -6.94 0.88
CA ASP A 130 0.02 -7.78 2.06
C ASP A 130 1.50 -7.88 2.44
N SER A 131 2.36 -7.97 1.42
CA SER A 131 3.82 -8.02 1.62
C SER A 131 4.39 -6.70 2.14
N ALA A 132 3.90 -5.57 1.65
CA ALA A 132 4.30 -4.25 2.12
C ALA A 132 3.84 -4.00 3.56
N LEU A 133 2.60 -4.36 3.86
CA LEU A 133 2.02 -4.24 5.20
C LEU A 133 2.81 -5.09 6.21
N ALA A 134 3.08 -6.36 5.91
CA ALA A 134 3.84 -7.24 6.80
C ALA A 134 5.27 -6.72 7.11
N ILE A 135 5.87 -5.95 6.21
CA ILE A 135 7.19 -5.33 6.45
C ILE A 135 7.04 -4.09 7.32
N PHE A 136 6.05 -3.27 7.01
CA PHE A 136 5.73 -2.08 7.81
C PHE A 136 5.46 -2.43 9.26
N GLU A 137 4.63 -3.45 9.51
CA GLU A 137 4.31 -3.92 10.86
C GLU A 137 5.59 -4.21 11.67
N ARG A 138 6.53 -4.95 11.08
CA ARG A 138 7.82 -5.27 11.72
C ARG A 138 8.71 -4.06 11.93
N MET A 139 8.69 -3.08 11.01
CA MET A 139 9.44 -1.84 11.15
C MET A 139 8.83 -0.97 12.25
N PHE A 140 7.50 -0.88 12.27
CA PHE A 140 6.73 -0.12 13.25
C PHE A 140 6.95 -0.64 14.66
N GLU A 141 6.81 -1.95 14.90
CA GLU A 141 7.06 -2.57 16.19
C GLU A 141 8.47 -2.23 16.72
N ARG A 142 9.50 -2.41 15.90
CA ARG A 142 10.89 -2.12 16.28
C ARG A 142 11.17 -0.65 16.53
N SER A 143 10.46 0.23 15.83
CA SER A 143 10.60 1.68 16.02
C SER A 143 9.89 2.12 17.29
N LEU A 144 8.72 1.56 17.57
CA LEU A 144 7.93 1.80 18.77
C LEU A 144 8.72 1.38 20.02
N ASP A 145 9.25 0.16 20.06
CA ASP A 145 10.05 -0.34 21.18
C ASP A 145 11.22 0.59 21.51
N ARG A 146 11.92 1.07 20.47
CA ARG A 146 13.05 1.98 20.63
C ARG A 146 12.62 3.34 21.18
N LYS A 147 11.53 3.89 20.66
CA LYS A 147 11.02 5.19 21.13
C LYS A 147 10.48 5.14 22.54
N LEU A 148 9.81 4.06 22.91
CA LEU A 148 9.37 3.84 24.28
C LEU A 148 10.55 3.81 25.24
N GLN A 149 11.65 3.12 24.88
CA GLN A 149 12.86 3.12 25.69
C GLN A 149 13.48 4.52 25.80
N GLU A 150 13.59 5.26 24.69
CA GLU A 150 14.10 6.64 24.71
C GLU A 150 13.28 7.55 25.63
N TRP A 151 11.95 7.44 25.61
CA TRP A 151 11.10 8.21 26.52
C TRP A 151 11.24 7.80 27.98
N LEU A 152 11.42 6.51 28.27
CA LEU A 152 11.69 6.05 29.65
C LEU A 152 13.07 6.47 30.16
N ASP A 153 14.04 6.72 29.28
CA ASP A 153 15.37 7.15 29.65
C ASP A 153 15.49 8.69 29.80
N GLU A 154 14.66 9.45 29.08
CA GLU A 154 14.63 10.93 29.12
C GLU A 154 13.78 11.51 30.28
N PHE A 155 12.82 10.76 30.81
CA PHE A 155 11.88 11.19 31.85
C PHE A 155 11.92 10.31 33.11
#